data_AF-A0A1H0V8H0-F1
#
_entry.id   AF-A0A1H0V8H0-F1
#
_cell.length_a   1.000
_cell.length_b   1.000
_cell.length_c   1.000
_cell.angle_alpha   90.00
_cell.angle_beta   90.00
_cell.angle_gamma   90.00
#
_symmetry.space_group_name_H-M   'P 1'
#
loop_
_entity.id
_entity.type
_entity.pdbx_description
1 polymer ?
#
loop_
_entity_poly.entity_id
_entity_poly.type
_entity_poly.pdbx_seq_one_letter_code
_entity_poly.pdbx_strand_id
1 'polypeptide(L)' 'MTTEKLDPDLARRLKLVDNPDYEGEPLTKKDYTLLVLAGIILPLLLMVWGWQI' A
#
# COMPACT_ATOMS: atom_id res chain seq x y z
N MET A 1 17.32 -27.98 6.64
CA MET A 1 15.96 -27.39 6.58
C MET A 1 15.60 -27.00 7.99
N THR A 2 15.74 -25.72 8.32
CA THR A 2 15.45 -25.22 9.66
C THR A 2 13.97 -25.45 9.94
N THR A 3 13.64 -26.35 10.85
CA THR A 3 12.29 -26.57 11.37
C THR A 3 11.89 -25.41 12.28
N GLU A 4 12.02 -24.17 11.77
CA GLU A 4 11.47 -22.99 12.43
C GLU A 4 9.95 -23.10 12.36
N LYS A 5 9.33 -23.14 13.53
CA LYS A 5 7.89 -23.21 13.70
C LYS A 5 7.32 -21.93 13.08
N LEU A 6 6.73 -22.05 11.89
CA LEU A 6 6.22 -20.91 11.14
C LEU A 6 5.23 -20.12 12.01
N ASP A 7 5.45 -18.81 12.11
CA ASP A 7 4.55 -17.94 12.85
C ASP A 7 3.11 -18.11 12.33
N PRO A 8 2.11 -18.29 13.21
CA PRO A 8 0.74 -18.59 12.80
C PRO A 8 0.10 -17.46 11.99
N ASP A 9 0.54 -16.21 12.15
CA ASP A 9 0.08 -15.08 11.32
C ASP A 9 0.67 -15.17 9.90
N LEU A 10 1.95 -15.53 9.80
CA LEU A 10 2.63 -15.72 8.52
C LEU A 10 2.03 -16.89 7.73
N ALA A 11 1.72 -18.00 8.40
CA ALA A 11 1.04 -19.14 7.80
C ALA A 11 -0.34 -18.76 7.23
N ARG A 12 -1.07 -17.85 7.90
CA ARG A 12 -2.36 -17.33 7.43
C ARG A 12 -2.19 -16.49 6.16
N ARG A 13 -1.19 -15.61 6.13
CA ARG A 13 -0.90 -14.75 4.97
C ARG A 13 -0.44 -15.55 3.75
N LEU A 14 0.40 -16.56 3.94
CA LEU A 14 0.83 -17.46 2.86
C LEU A 14 -0.35 -18.15 2.18
N LYS A 15 -1.31 -18.65 2.96
CA LYS A 15 -2.54 -19.24 2.41
C LYS A 15 -3.40 -18.27 1.59
N LEU A 16 -3.36 -16.97 1.91
CA LEU A 16 -4.04 -15.94 1.13
C LEU A 16 -3.31 -15.68 -0.18
N VAL A 17 -1.98 -15.63 -0.16
CA VAL A 17 -1.16 -15.42 -1.37
C VAL A 17 -1.20 -16.62 -2.33
N ASP A 18 -1.33 -17.85 -1.81
CA ASP A 18 -1.49 -19.06 -2.63
C ASP A 18 -2.83 -19.11 -3.38
N ASN A 19 -3.79 -18.24 -3.04
CA ASN A 19 -5.04 -18.12 -3.76
C ASN A 19 -4.85 -17.17 -4.98
N PRO A 20 -4.95 -17.66 -6.22
CA PRO A 20 -4.78 -16.84 -7.42
C PRO A 20 -5.82 -15.73 -7.57
N ASP A 21 -6.98 -15.86 -6.91
CA ASP A 21 -8.04 -14.84 -6.92
C ASP A 21 -7.83 -13.76 -5.84
N TYR A 22 -6.78 -13.90 -5.01
CA TYR A 22 -6.47 -12.92 -3.97
C TYR A 22 -5.61 -11.78 -4.54
N GLU A 23 -6.26 -10.65 -4.81
CA GLU A 23 -5.60 -9.45 -5.37
C GLU A 23 -4.93 -8.57 -4.29
N GLY A 24 -4.81 -9.06 -3.05
CA GLY A 24 -4.29 -8.29 -1.93
C GLY A 24 -5.38 -7.61 -1.08
N GLU A 25 -4.96 -6.72 -0.20
CA GLU A 25 -5.91 -5.98 0.64
C GLU A 25 -6.64 -4.90 -0.19
N PRO A 26 -7.97 -4.78 -0.04
CA PRO A 26 -8.73 -3.76 -0.73
C PRO A 26 -8.30 -2.36 -0.28
N LEU A 27 -8.29 -1.41 -1.22
CA LEU A 27 -7.97 -0.02 -0.91
C LEU A 27 -8.92 0.54 0.14
N THR A 28 -8.35 1.08 1.20
CA THR A 28 -9.09 1.75 2.26
C THR A 28 -9.31 3.22 1.92
N LYS A 29 -10.22 3.88 2.64
CA LYS A 29 -10.45 5.32 2.50
C LYS A 29 -9.17 6.15 2.70
N LYS A 30 -8.25 5.68 3.55
CA LYS A 30 -6.99 6.37 3.81
C LYS A 30 -6.07 6.33 2.59
N ASP A 31 -6.07 5.22 1.86
CA ASP A 31 -5.24 5.05 0.66
C ASP A 31 -5.70 6.00 -0.45
N TYR A 32 -7.02 6.19 -0.62
CA TYR A 32 -7.56 7.19 -1.53
C TYR A 32 -7.19 8.62 -1.13
N THR A 33 -7.27 8.96 0.16
CA THR A 33 -6.85 10.27 0.65
C THR A 33 -5.36 10.51 0.37
N LEU A 34 -4.52 9.51 0.63
CA LEU A 34 -3.08 9.55 0.35
C LEU A 34 -2.79 9.68 -1.15
N LEU A 35 -3.53 8.95 -1.98
CA LEU A 35 -3.41 9.01 -3.44
C LEU A 35 -3.74 10.41 -3.97
N VAL A 36 -4.81 11.03 -3.48
CA VAL A 36 -5.19 12.41 -3.85
C VAL A 36 -4.14 13.41 -3.36
N LEU A 37 -3.67 13.25 -2.13
CA LEU A 37 -2.63 14.13 -1.57
C LEU A 37 -1.33 14.06 -2.37
N ALA A 38 -0.83 12.85 -2.64
CA ALA A 38 0.43 12.63 -3.32
C ALA A 38 0.33 12.88 -4.84
N GLY A 39 -0.80 12.55 -5.46
CA GLY A 39 -0.98 12.63 -6.91
C GLY A 39 -1.48 13.98 -7.43
N ILE A 40 -2.15 14.77 -6.58
CA ILE A 40 -2.77 16.04 -7.01
C ILE A 40 -2.32 17.20 -6.14
N ILE A 41 -2.47 17.10 -4.82
CA ILE A 41 -2.24 18.25 -3.93
C ILE A 41 -0.76 18.60 -3.87
N LEU A 42 0.13 17.62 -3.65
CA LEU A 42 1.57 17.85 -3.56
C LEU A 42 2.15 18.43 -4.87
N PRO A 43 1.84 17.89 -6.07
CA PRO A 43 2.31 18.47 -7.32
C PRO A 43 1.82 19.90 -7.55
N LEU A 44 0.56 20.20 -7.22
CA LEU A 44 0.02 21.56 -7.33
C LEU A 44 0.74 22.54 -6.39
N LEU A 45 1.00 22.13 -5.15
CA LEU A 45 1.76 22.95 -4.21
C LEU A 45 3.19 23.20 -4.71
N LEU A 46 3.84 22.18 -5.24
CA LEU A 46 5.19 22.30 -5.82
C LEU A 46 5.22 23.21 -7.06
N MET A 47 4.21 23.11 -7.95
CA MET A 47 4.09 24.01 -9.10
C MET A 47 3.92 25.47 -8.66
N VAL A 48 3.01 25.73 -7.72
CA VAL A 48 2.76 27.09 -7.23
C VAL A 48 4.00 27.64 -6.54
N TRP A 49 4.66 26.84 -5.70
CA TRP A 49 5.86 27.28 -5.00
C TRP A 49 7.02 27.52 -5.97
N GLY A 50 7.25 26.61 -6.93
CA GLY A 50 8.29 26.77 -7.96
C GLY A 50 8.06 27.96 -8.88
N TRP A 51 6.82 28.43 -9.03
CA TRP A 51 6.49 29.63 -9.81
C TRP A 51 6.73 30.95 -9.06
N GLN A 52 6.78 30.92 -7.72
CA GLN A 52 7.01 32.09 -6.87
C GLN A 52 8.50 32.35 -6.60
N ILE A 53 9.39 31.48 -7.11
CA ILE A 53 10.86 31.58 -7.02
C ILE A 53 11.40 32.02 -8.38
#